data_AF-A0A1D2R3W1-F1
#
_entry.id   AF-A0A1D2R3W1-F1
#
_cell.length_a   1.000
_cell.length_b   1.000
_cell.length_c   1.000
_cell.angle_alpha   90.00
_cell.angle_beta   90.00
_cell.angle_gamma   90.00
#
_symmetry.space_group_name_H-M   'P 1'
#
loop_
_entity.id
_entity.type
_entity.pdbx_description
1 polymer ?
#
loop_
_entity_poly.entity_id
_entity_poly.type
_entity_poly.pdbx_seq_one_letter_code
_entity_poly.pdbx_strand_id
1 'polypeptide(L)'
;MNVGENKTDVLEMMAGNEEEIHQLYKIYSEKFPQYTDFWWVLAVEETQHAVWIRELNQRVNEGWHIYLSEDRFDIDAIKRFHDYVKSIIDVAKKREISLEEALSNSLSIEYNLIENKFFEVFEADSDVLKFVLKILYASTNEHKNRVQEALDKIRGY
;
A
#
# COMPACT_ATOMS: atom_id res chain seq x y z
N MET A 1 8.31 -4.46 -26.12
CA MET A 1 8.13 -4.94 -24.73
C MET A 1 7.07 -6.01 -24.78
N ASN A 2 7.35 -7.19 -24.25
CA ASN A 2 6.42 -8.31 -24.27
C ASN A 2 5.33 -8.07 -23.21
N VAL A 3 4.08 -8.41 -23.49
CA VAL A 3 2.94 -8.17 -22.57
C VAL A 3 3.13 -8.84 -21.19
N GLY A 4 3.97 -9.89 -21.12
CA GLY A 4 4.39 -10.53 -19.87
C GLY A 4 5.38 -9.73 -19.03
N GLU A 5 6.34 -9.03 -19.64
CA GLU A 5 7.36 -8.22 -18.93
C GLU A 5 6.72 -7.03 -18.20
N ASN A 6 5.68 -6.42 -18.79
CA ASN A 6 4.99 -5.29 -18.18
C ASN A 6 4.22 -5.68 -16.90
N LYS A 7 3.74 -6.93 -16.79
CA LYS A 7 2.93 -7.40 -15.65
C LYS A 7 3.76 -7.62 -14.40
N THR A 8 4.94 -8.21 -14.57
CA THR A 8 5.85 -8.52 -13.47
C THR A 8 6.46 -7.25 -12.89
N ASP A 9 6.72 -6.26 -13.75
CA ASP A 9 7.22 -4.94 -13.35
C ASP A 9 6.18 -4.19 -12.52
N VAL A 10 4.90 -4.26 -12.91
CA VAL A 10 3.81 -3.64 -12.14
C VAL A 10 3.67 -4.25 -10.75
N LEU A 11 3.66 -5.59 -10.65
CA LEU A 11 3.58 -6.26 -9.35
C LEU A 11 4.77 -5.90 -8.46
N GLU A 12 5.98 -5.81 -9.03
CA GLU A 12 7.14 -5.38 -8.26
C GLU A 12 7.03 -3.92 -7.80
N MET A 13 6.53 -3.01 -8.64
CA MET A 13 6.27 -1.62 -8.22
C MET A 13 5.22 -1.54 -7.11
N MET A 14 4.18 -2.37 -7.15
CA MET A 14 3.19 -2.44 -6.07
C MET A 14 3.81 -2.93 -4.77
N ALA A 15 4.60 -4.01 -4.81
CA ALA A 15 5.32 -4.48 -3.63
C ALA A 15 6.25 -3.40 -3.06
N GLY A 16 6.95 -2.67 -3.93
CA GLY A 16 7.79 -1.55 -3.52
C GLY A 16 7.00 -0.41 -2.88
N ASN A 17 5.76 -0.16 -3.28
CA ASN A 17 4.90 0.84 -2.62
C ASN A 17 4.54 0.40 -1.19
N GLU A 18 4.17 -0.86 -0.97
CA GLU A 18 3.90 -1.37 0.38
C GLU A 18 5.14 -1.25 1.28
N GLU A 19 6.34 -1.46 0.74
CA GLU A 19 7.60 -1.28 1.48
C GLU A 19 7.88 0.19 1.85
N GLU A 20 7.54 1.14 0.99
CA GLU A 20 7.64 2.56 1.32
C GLU A 20 6.62 2.94 2.41
N ILE A 21 5.39 2.39 2.36
CA ILE A 21 4.37 2.62 3.40
C ILE A 21 4.84 2.01 4.74
N HIS A 22 5.38 0.78 4.72
CA HIS A 22 6.06 0.18 5.87
C HIS A 22 7.09 1.15 6.46
N GLN A 23 7.98 1.68 5.61
CA GLN A 23 9.06 2.56 6.04
C GLN A 23 8.52 3.85 6.65
N LEU A 24 7.43 4.40 6.12
CA LEU A 24 6.73 5.55 6.68
C LEU A 24 6.17 5.23 8.07
N TYR A 25 5.43 4.13 8.21
CA TYR A 25 4.81 3.74 9.47
C TYR A 25 5.85 3.40 10.54
N LYS A 26 6.97 2.80 10.17
CA LYS A 26 8.11 2.63 11.07
C LYS A 26 8.65 3.98 11.57
N ILE A 27 8.83 4.98 10.70
CA ILE A 27 9.26 6.33 11.12
C ILE A 27 8.25 6.94 12.09
N TYR A 28 6.95 6.77 11.85
CA TYR A 28 5.90 7.24 12.77
C TYR A 28 5.95 6.51 14.12
N SER A 29 6.24 5.20 14.15
CA SER A 29 6.41 4.46 15.41
C SER A 29 7.57 5.00 16.25
N GLU A 30 8.65 5.46 15.61
CA GLU A 30 9.82 6.02 16.28
C GLU A 30 9.55 7.45 16.77
N LYS A 31 8.79 8.26 16.00
CA LYS A 31 8.45 9.65 16.32
C LYS A 31 7.35 9.81 17.36
N PHE A 32 6.45 8.84 17.46
CA PHE A 32 5.32 8.89 18.40
C PHE A 32 5.38 7.72 19.38
N PRO A 33 6.26 7.75 20.42
CA PRO A 33 6.42 6.65 21.37
C PRO A 33 5.15 6.19 22.08
N GLN A 34 4.16 7.09 22.23
CA GLN A 34 2.86 6.75 22.85
C GLN A 34 1.94 5.95 21.91
N TYR A 35 2.26 5.94 20.60
CA TYR A 35 1.53 5.26 19.53
C TYR A 35 2.42 4.24 18.81
N THR A 36 3.55 3.84 19.41
CA THR A 36 4.50 2.90 18.80
C THR A 36 3.82 1.62 18.35
N ASP A 37 3.04 0.98 19.22
CA ASP A 37 2.39 -0.29 18.91
C ASP A 37 1.40 -0.15 17.75
N PHE A 38 0.65 0.95 17.72
CA PHE A 38 -0.30 1.23 16.63
C PHE A 38 0.42 1.30 15.28
N TRP A 39 1.48 2.10 15.19
CA TRP A 39 2.23 2.30 13.96
C TRP A 39 3.07 1.08 13.56
N TRP A 40 3.64 0.39 14.55
CA TRP A 40 4.46 -0.79 14.31
C TRP A 40 3.63 -1.95 13.76
N VAL A 41 2.41 -2.16 14.28
CA VAL A 41 1.50 -3.19 13.75
C VAL A 41 1.17 -2.91 12.28
N LEU A 42 0.79 -1.67 11.94
CA LEU A 42 0.54 -1.29 10.54
C LEU A 42 1.79 -1.53 9.67
N ALA A 43 2.96 -1.11 10.14
CA ALA A 43 4.21 -1.33 9.38
C ALA A 43 4.47 -2.82 9.11
N VAL A 44 4.24 -3.71 10.07
CA VAL A 44 4.42 -5.15 9.89
C VAL A 44 3.41 -5.73 8.91
N GLU A 45 2.16 -5.24 8.95
CA GLU A 45 1.12 -5.64 8.00
C GLU A 45 1.51 -5.26 6.55
N GLU A 46 2.07 -4.08 6.31
CA GLU A 46 2.52 -3.68 4.96
C GLU A 46 3.70 -4.53 4.45
N THR A 47 4.62 -4.93 5.33
CA THR A 47 5.67 -5.90 4.96
C THR A 47 5.06 -7.21 4.47
N GLN A 48 3.98 -7.66 5.12
CA GLN A 48 3.29 -8.89 4.73
C GLN A 48 2.56 -8.73 3.39
N HIS A 49 2.03 -7.54 3.09
CA HIS A 49 1.43 -7.23 1.79
C HIS A 49 2.47 -7.32 0.67
N ALA A 50 3.64 -6.69 0.85
CA ALA A 50 4.75 -6.77 -0.09
C ALA A 50 5.16 -8.23 -0.39
N VAL A 51 5.21 -9.09 0.64
CA VAL A 51 5.49 -10.53 0.49
C VAL A 51 4.43 -11.20 -0.37
N TRP A 52 3.13 -10.99 -0.10
CA TRP A 52 2.06 -11.60 -0.89
C TRP A 52 2.08 -11.16 -2.36
N ILE A 53 2.40 -9.88 -2.62
CA ILE A 53 2.50 -9.36 -3.99
C ILE A 53 3.70 -10.00 -4.72
N ARG A 54 4.84 -10.19 -4.06
CA ARG A 54 6.00 -10.87 -4.68
C ARG A 54 5.78 -12.36 -4.89
N GLU A 55 5.10 -13.04 -3.97
CA GLU A 55 4.69 -14.44 -4.16
C GLU A 55 3.76 -14.57 -5.37
N LEU A 56 2.85 -13.61 -5.55
CA LEU A 56 2.04 -13.53 -6.75
C LEU A 56 2.91 -13.30 -8.00
N ASN A 57 3.84 -12.35 -7.96
CA ASN A 57 4.75 -12.08 -9.07
C ASN A 57 5.56 -13.33 -9.48
N GLN A 58 6.01 -14.12 -8.51
CA GLN A 58 6.68 -15.39 -8.76
C GLN A 58 5.76 -16.38 -9.48
N ARG A 59 4.50 -16.54 -9.05
CA ARG A 59 3.55 -17.44 -9.72
C ARG A 59 3.27 -17.04 -11.16
N VAL A 60 3.20 -15.73 -11.44
CA VAL A 60 3.07 -15.21 -12.81
C VAL A 60 4.28 -15.61 -13.65
N ASN A 61 5.49 -15.47 -13.12
CA ASN A 61 6.73 -15.94 -13.77
C ASN A 61 6.77 -17.46 -14.00
N GLU A 62 6.13 -18.24 -13.12
CA GLU A 62 5.97 -19.70 -13.26
C GLU A 62 4.87 -20.10 -14.26
N GLY A 63 4.23 -19.14 -14.94
CA GLY A 63 3.27 -19.39 -16.02
C GLY A 63 1.80 -19.19 -15.64
N TRP A 64 1.50 -18.64 -14.45
CA TRP A 64 0.13 -18.26 -14.11
C TRP A 64 -0.34 -17.09 -14.98
N HIS A 65 -1.53 -17.23 -15.56
CA HIS A 65 -2.10 -16.23 -16.44
C HIS A 65 -2.84 -15.17 -15.63
N ILE A 66 -2.39 -13.94 -15.78
CA ILE A 66 -3.06 -12.75 -15.24
C ILE A 66 -3.27 -11.77 -16.39
N TYR A 67 -4.40 -11.09 -16.39
CA TYR A 67 -4.71 -10.05 -17.36
C TYR A 67 -4.64 -8.70 -16.65
N LEU A 68 -3.87 -7.78 -17.22
CA LEU A 68 -3.97 -6.39 -16.85
C LEU A 68 -5.18 -5.85 -17.60
N SER A 69 -6.12 -5.23 -16.89
CA SER A 69 -7.18 -4.50 -17.54
C SER A 69 -6.59 -3.19 -18.10
N GLU A 70 -6.18 -3.20 -19.37
CA GLU A 70 -5.51 -2.05 -20.02
C GLU A 70 -6.37 -0.77 -20.01
N ASP A 71 -7.71 -0.92 -20.02
CA ASP A 71 -8.65 0.21 -19.91
C ASP A 71 -8.75 0.79 -18.49
N ARG A 72 -8.24 0.09 -17.47
CA ARG A 72 -8.33 0.44 -16.05
C ARG A 72 -6.98 0.70 -15.40
N PHE A 73 -5.88 0.60 -16.15
CA PHE A 73 -4.55 0.60 -15.57
C PHE A 73 -3.66 1.74 -16.04
N ASP A 74 -3.39 2.67 -15.13
CA ASP A 74 -2.42 3.74 -15.32
C ASP A 74 -1.14 3.41 -14.52
N ILE A 75 -0.13 2.84 -15.20
CA ILE A 75 1.19 2.57 -14.60
C ILE A 75 1.83 3.85 -14.04
N ASP A 76 1.51 5.01 -14.62
CA ASP A 76 2.00 6.28 -14.12
C ASP A 76 1.27 6.66 -12.82
N ALA A 77 0.06 6.16 -12.54
CA ALA A 77 -0.59 6.33 -11.24
C ALA A 77 0.17 5.59 -10.12
N ILE A 78 0.66 4.37 -10.36
CA ILE A 78 1.50 3.64 -9.40
C ILE A 78 2.78 4.41 -9.11
N LYS A 79 3.44 4.94 -10.15
CA LYS A 79 4.67 5.73 -9.98
C LYS A 79 4.41 7.04 -9.25
N ARG A 80 3.34 7.77 -9.60
CA ARG A 80 2.95 8.99 -8.89
C ARG A 80 2.65 8.72 -7.42
N PHE A 81 2.01 7.60 -7.12
CA PHE A 81 1.76 7.19 -5.74
C PHE A 81 3.06 6.87 -5.00
N HIS A 82 4.00 6.16 -5.65
CA HIS A 82 5.34 5.91 -5.11
C HIS A 82 6.05 7.21 -4.72
N ASP A 83 6.09 8.17 -5.65
CA ASP A 83 6.73 9.47 -5.45
C ASP A 83 6.02 10.28 -4.35
N TYR A 84 4.69 10.18 -4.27
CA TYR A 84 3.89 10.80 -3.22
C TYR A 84 4.27 10.25 -1.83
N VAL A 85 4.31 8.94 -1.64
CA VAL A 85 4.70 8.32 -0.35
C VAL A 85 6.14 8.70 0.02
N LYS A 86 7.07 8.66 -0.94
CA LYS A 86 8.45 9.11 -0.73
C LYS A 86 8.55 10.57 -0.28
N SER A 87 7.73 11.45 -0.86
CA SER A 87 7.70 12.86 -0.44
C SER A 87 7.29 13.03 1.02
N ILE A 88 6.34 12.21 1.50
CA ILE A 88 5.88 12.22 2.90
C ILE A 88 6.97 11.67 3.82
N ILE A 89 7.64 10.58 3.44
CA ILE A 89 8.79 10.03 4.17
C ILE A 89 9.89 11.09 4.33
N ASP A 90 10.21 11.80 3.24
CA ASP A 90 11.22 12.84 3.23
C ASP A 90 10.87 13.98 4.19
N VAL A 91 9.61 14.42 4.20
CA VAL A 91 9.11 15.42 5.15
C VAL A 91 9.22 14.90 6.57
N ALA A 92 8.74 13.69 6.85
CA ALA A 92 8.78 13.08 8.17
C ALA A 92 10.21 12.98 8.71
N LYS A 93 11.19 12.61 7.88
CA LYS A 93 12.61 12.53 8.27
C LYS A 93 13.22 13.91 8.56
N LYS A 94 12.87 14.94 7.79
CA LYS A 94 13.54 16.25 7.83
C LYS A 94 13.00 17.21 8.88
N ARG A 95 11.75 17.03 9.32
CA ARG A 95 11.11 17.93 10.29
C ARG A 95 10.29 17.20 11.35
N GLU A 96 9.95 17.95 12.39
CA GLU A 96 8.89 17.56 13.30
C GLU A 96 7.53 17.66 12.58
N ILE A 97 6.67 16.69 12.87
CA ILE A 97 5.29 16.61 12.36
C ILE A 97 4.37 16.32 13.55
N SER A 98 3.14 16.81 13.50
CA SER A 98 2.16 16.48 14.55
C SER A 98 1.63 15.06 14.34
N LEU A 99 1.09 14.46 15.41
CA LEU A 99 0.40 13.18 15.30
C LEU A 99 -0.83 13.26 14.38
N GLU A 100 -1.54 14.39 14.41
CA GLU A 100 -2.67 14.64 13.50
C GLU A 100 -2.22 14.67 12.03
N GLU A 101 -1.08 15.29 11.73
CA GLU A 101 -0.51 15.31 10.38
C GLU A 101 -0.12 13.90 9.93
N ALA A 102 0.53 13.12 10.80
CA ALA A 102 0.90 11.73 10.51
C ALA A 102 -0.33 10.88 10.16
N LEU A 103 -1.37 10.92 11.00
CA LEU A 103 -2.62 10.18 10.78
C LEU A 103 -3.38 10.67 9.56
N SER A 104 -3.40 11.97 9.28
CA SER A 104 -4.04 12.52 8.08
C SER A 104 -3.34 12.08 6.80
N ASN A 105 -2.00 12.04 6.82
CA ASN A 105 -1.20 11.53 5.71
C ASN A 105 -1.44 10.03 5.50
N SER A 106 -1.38 9.22 6.56
CA SER A 106 -1.69 7.79 6.50
C SER A 106 -3.10 7.53 5.96
N LEU A 107 -4.11 8.26 6.45
CA LEU A 107 -5.49 8.12 5.96
C LEU A 107 -5.59 8.42 4.47
N SER A 108 -4.87 9.47 4.02
CA SER A 108 -4.82 9.84 2.61
C SER A 108 -4.18 8.75 1.76
N ILE A 109 -3.12 8.10 2.25
CA ILE A 109 -2.44 6.97 1.59
C ILE A 109 -3.42 5.80 1.42
N GLU A 110 -4.01 5.32 2.52
CA GLU A 110 -4.93 4.16 2.50
C GLU A 110 -6.16 4.42 1.63
N TYR A 111 -6.71 5.64 1.71
CA TYR A 111 -7.83 6.04 0.88
C TYR A 111 -7.46 6.05 -0.61
N ASN A 112 -6.28 6.57 -0.96
CA ASN A 112 -5.82 6.60 -2.36
C ASN A 112 -5.60 5.20 -2.93
N LEU A 113 -5.09 4.24 -2.15
CA LEU A 113 -4.94 2.85 -2.60
C LEU A 113 -6.30 2.24 -3.00
N ILE A 114 -7.34 2.53 -2.21
CA ILE A 114 -8.70 2.02 -2.43
C ILE A 114 -9.37 2.72 -3.62
N GLU A 115 -9.39 4.06 -3.64
CA GLU A 115 -10.09 4.83 -4.67
C GLU A 115 -9.49 4.66 -6.06
N ASN A 116 -8.16 4.56 -6.15
CA ASN A 116 -7.48 4.29 -7.41
C ASN A 116 -7.50 2.79 -7.77
N LYS A 117 -8.24 1.98 -7.01
CA LYS A 117 -8.50 0.56 -7.30
C LYS A 117 -7.23 -0.24 -7.54
N PHE A 118 -6.18 0.02 -6.75
CA PHE A 118 -4.84 -0.57 -6.93
C PHE A 118 -4.88 -2.10 -7.06
N PHE A 119 -5.84 -2.75 -6.39
CA PHE A 119 -5.98 -4.21 -6.39
C PHE A 119 -7.03 -4.76 -7.38
N GLU A 120 -7.83 -3.91 -8.03
CA GLU A 120 -8.79 -4.33 -9.08
C GLU A 120 -8.20 -4.30 -10.49
N VAL A 121 -6.95 -3.86 -10.61
CA VAL A 121 -6.19 -3.76 -11.87
C VAL A 121 -6.05 -5.11 -12.59
N PHE A 122 -5.98 -6.18 -11.83
CA PHE A 122 -5.74 -7.52 -12.34
C PHE A 122 -7.04 -8.30 -12.45
N GLU A 123 -7.30 -8.80 -13.65
CA GLU A 123 -8.22 -9.90 -13.85
C GLU A 123 -7.44 -11.21 -13.83
N ALA A 124 -8.00 -12.20 -13.16
CA ALA A 124 -7.34 -13.47 -12.90
C ALA A 124 -8.27 -14.63 -13.23
N ASP A 125 -7.74 -15.67 -13.87
CA ASP A 125 -8.48 -16.92 -14.04
C ASP A 125 -8.38 -17.81 -12.80
N SER A 126 -7.39 -17.56 -11.93
CA SER A 126 -7.13 -18.33 -10.72
C SER A 126 -7.87 -17.78 -9.50
N ASP A 127 -8.63 -18.65 -8.82
CA ASP A 127 -9.32 -18.31 -7.56
C ASP A 127 -8.34 -17.94 -6.45
N VAL A 128 -7.15 -18.55 -6.43
CA VAL A 128 -6.08 -18.24 -5.46
C VAL A 128 -5.61 -16.80 -5.63
N LEU A 129 -5.46 -16.34 -6.87
CA LEU A 129 -5.06 -14.98 -7.14
C LEU A 129 -6.15 -13.97 -6.75
N LYS A 130 -7.40 -14.24 -7.13
CA LYS A 130 -8.54 -13.41 -6.68
C LYS A 130 -8.60 -13.31 -5.16
N PHE A 131 -8.26 -14.38 -4.46
CA PHE A 131 -8.23 -14.41 -3.01
C PHE A 131 -7.14 -13.50 -2.43
N VAL A 132 -5.91 -13.54 -2.97
CA VAL A 132 -4.81 -12.65 -2.54
C VAL A 132 -5.18 -11.18 -2.73
N LEU A 133 -5.69 -10.79 -3.91
CA LEU A 133 -6.09 -9.40 -4.18
C LEU A 133 -7.23 -8.93 -3.26
N LYS A 134 -8.17 -9.82 -2.93
CA LYS A 134 -9.24 -9.52 -1.97
C LYS A 134 -8.72 -9.33 -0.55
N ILE A 135 -7.73 -10.13 -0.13
CA ILE A 135 -7.10 -9.96 1.19
C ILE A 135 -6.37 -8.63 1.27
N LEU A 136 -5.57 -8.28 0.25
CA LEU A 136 -4.88 -7.00 0.18
C LEU A 136 -5.87 -5.85 0.34
N TYR A 137 -6.92 -5.83 -0.50
CA TYR A 137 -7.99 -4.83 -0.41
C TYR A 137 -8.65 -4.77 0.98
N ALA A 138 -8.98 -5.91 1.57
CA ALA A 138 -9.62 -5.97 2.87
C ALA A 138 -8.70 -5.44 3.98
N SER A 139 -7.41 -5.78 3.95
CA SER A 139 -6.43 -5.30 4.93
C SER A 139 -6.19 -3.79 4.80
N THR A 140 -5.98 -3.27 3.60
CA THR A 140 -5.87 -1.80 3.36
C THR A 140 -7.10 -1.05 3.85
N ASN A 141 -8.30 -1.61 3.64
CA ASN A 141 -9.54 -0.99 4.13
C ASN A 141 -9.63 -1.03 5.67
N GLU A 142 -9.10 -2.08 6.31
CA GLU A 142 -8.98 -2.14 7.76
C GLU A 142 -7.96 -1.11 8.29
N HIS A 143 -6.82 -0.93 7.62
CA HIS A 143 -5.84 0.10 7.95
C HIS A 143 -6.48 1.50 7.88
N LYS A 144 -7.18 1.80 6.78
CA LYS A 144 -7.95 3.05 6.62
C LYS A 144 -8.87 3.29 7.82
N ASN A 145 -9.65 2.29 8.23
CA ASN A 145 -10.59 2.42 9.34
C ASN A 145 -9.86 2.69 10.66
N ARG A 146 -8.81 1.92 10.97
CA ARG A 146 -7.99 2.10 12.19
C ARG A 146 -7.36 3.49 12.26
N VAL A 147 -6.84 3.98 11.14
CA VAL A 147 -6.26 5.33 11.05
C VAL A 147 -7.33 6.41 11.19
N GLN A 148 -8.49 6.24 10.55
CA GLN A 148 -9.63 7.16 10.69
C GLN A 148 -10.09 7.26 12.14
N GLU A 149 -10.29 6.12 12.82
CA GLU A 149 -10.69 6.09 14.23
C GLU A 149 -9.66 6.77 15.15
N ALA A 150 -8.37 6.57 14.89
CA ALA A 150 -7.31 7.23 15.64
C ALA A 150 -7.30 8.76 15.41
N LEU A 151 -7.54 9.19 14.16
CA LEU A 151 -7.62 10.60 13.80
C LEU A 151 -8.83 11.29 14.43
N ASP A 152 -9.99 10.63 14.42
CA ASP A 152 -11.23 11.15 15.01
C ASP A 152 -11.09 11.37 16.52
N LYS A 153 -10.46 10.42 17.22
CA LYS A 153 -10.14 10.54 18.65
C LYS A 153 -9.28 11.77 18.97
N ILE A 154 -8.34 12.12 18.10
CA ILE A 154 -7.48 13.29 18.29
C ILE A 154 -8.22 14.59 17.99
N ARG A 155 -9.11 14.57 17.00
CA ARG A 155 -9.92 15.73 16.62
C ARG A 155 -11.11 15.98 17.55
N GLY A 156 -11.44 15.00 18.40
CA GLY A 156 -12.54 15.09 19.35
C GLY A 156 -13.91 14.82 18.73
N TYR A 157 -13.95 14.02 17.67
CA TYR A 157 -15.18 13.49 17.07
C TYR A 157 -15.68 12.22 17.79
#